data_AF-A0A2P5AFD3-F1
#
_entry.id   AF-A0A2P5AFD3-F1
#
_cell.length_a   1.000
_cell.length_b   1.000
_cell.length_c   1.000
_cell.angle_alpha   90.00
_cell.angle_beta   90.00
_cell.angle_gamma   90.00
#
_symmetry.space_group_name_H-M   'P 1'
#
loop_
_entity.id
_entity.type
_entity.pdbx_description
1 polymer ?
#
loop_
_entity_poly.entity_id
_entity_poly.type
_entity_poly.pdbx_seq_one_letter_code
_entity_poly.pdbx_strand_id
1 'polypeptide(L)'
;MFLGLKAISRCSRLRSLKLGICLNMTDHGLIHVGKGCSKLKELDLYRCSGVTDRGIAAIGHGCPSLEMINIAYNGKITDSSLLSLSKCSSLKVLEIRGCCCVSSVGLSAIAMECRQLAVLDIKKCFNINDNAMHPLGKFSHNLEQINLSYCSVTDAGLLSVTRINRLRNMTILHLAGLTPNGLAAALLTCGGLTKVKLHSSFKPLLPQYIFKYMEARGCVFHWRNKAFQEEIDPKGWQLHLGRLSGASS
;
A
#
# COMPACT_ATOMS: atom_id res chain seq x y z
N MET A 1 23.94 14.68 3.21
CA MET A 1 22.49 14.42 3.38
C MET A 1 21.99 14.74 4.80
N PHE A 2 22.66 14.27 5.87
CA PHE A 2 22.33 14.60 7.26
C PHE A 2 22.15 16.11 7.54
N LEU A 3 23.12 16.94 7.11
CA LEU A 3 23.05 18.40 7.27
C LEU A 3 21.84 19.01 6.54
N GLY A 4 21.47 18.46 5.38
CA GLY A 4 20.32 18.91 4.60
C GLY A 4 19.00 18.66 5.32
N LEU A 5 18.79 17.47 5.89
CA LEU A 5 17.57 17.18 6.65
C LEU A 5 17.50 17.92 7.99
N LYS A 6 18.64 18.18 8.62
CA LYS A 6 18.72 19.06 9.79
C LYS A 6 18.33 20.51 9.45
N ALA A 7 18.68 21.00 8.26
CA ALA A 7 18.22 22.30 7.80
C ALA A 7 16.71 22.28 7.50
N ILE A 8 16.24 21.25 6.79
CA ILE A 8 14.83 21.06 6.43
C ILE A 8 13.94 20.91 7.67
N SER A 9 14.43 20.36 8.78
CA SER A 9 13.65 20.29 10.02
C SER A 9 13.29 21.65 10.62
N ARG A 10 13.86 22.75 10.12
CA ARG A 10 13.43 24.11 10.49
C ARG A 10 12.20 24.57 9.71
N CYS A 11 11.82 23.87 8.65
CA CYS A 11 10.66 24.16 7.82
C CYS A 11 9.37 23.59 8.46
N SER A 12 8.87 24.24 9.51
CA SER A 12 7.69 23.80 10.28
C SER A 12 6.37 23.72 9.48
N ARG A 13 6.35 24.30 8.27
CA ARG A 13 5.23 24.25 7.33
C ARG A 13 5.39 23.21 6.23
N LEU A 14 6.46 22.42 6.23
CA LEU A 14 6.71 21.39 5.22
C LEU A 14 5.56 20.37 5.23
N ARG A 15 4.97 20.13 4.05
CA ARG A 15 3.85 19.20 3.87
C ARG A 15 4.23 17.96 3.06
N SER A 16 5.19 18.07 2.15
CA SER A 16 5.61 16.95 1.31
C SER A 16 7.14 16.90 1.28
N LEU A 17 7.70 15.71 1.47
CA LEU A 17 9.12 15.44 1.43
C LEU A 17 9.37 14.16 0.64
N LYS A 18 10.01 14.29 -0.53
CA LYS A 18 10.29 13.15 -1.43
C LYS A 18 11.79 12.91 -1.47
N LEU A 19 12.20 11.74 -1.00
CA LEU A 19 13.60 11.35 -0.80
C LEU A 19 13.90 9.96 -1.37
N GLY A 20 13.03 9.40 -2.21
CA GLY A 20 13.26 8.07 -2.75
C GLY A 20 14.57 8.00 -3.56
N ILE A 21 15.22 6.83 -3.51
CA ILE A 21 16.52 6.51 -4.11
C ILE A 21 17.67 7.32 -3.46
N CYS A 22 17.42 8.04 -2.35
CA CYS A 22 18.49 8.65 -1.58
C CYS A 22 19.26 7.59 -0.77
N LEU A 23 20.27 6.97 -1.40
CA LEU A 23 21.04 5.87 -0.81
C LEU A 23 21.82 6.26 0.47
N ASN A 24 22.14 7.55 0.62
CA ASN A 24 22.80 8.10 1.81
C ASN A 24 21.81 8.51 2.92
N MET A 25 20.53 8.16 2.78
CA MET A 25 19.51 8.41 3.80
C MET A 25 19.72 7.50 5.00
N THR A 26 19.66 8.07 6.21
CA THR A 26 19.76 7.32 7.47
C THR A 26 18.71 7.82 8.46
N ASP A 27 18.47 7.03 9.50
CA ASP A 27 17.51 7.37 10.57
C ASP A 27 17.79 8.73 11.22
N HIS A 28 19.05 9.16 11.31
CA HIS A 28 19.42 10.45 11.85
C HIS A 28 18.73 11.62 11.12
N GLY A 29 18.63 11.53 9.80
CA GLY A 29 17.92 12.53 9.00
C GLY A 29 16.42 12.56 9.31
N LEU A 30 15.79 11.38 9.39
CA LEU A 30 14.37 11.25 9.71
C LEU A 30 14.04 11.68 11.14
N ILE A 31 14.94 11.47 12.10
CA ILE A 31 14.79 11.98 13.46
C ILE A 31 14.70 13.50 13.47
N HIS A 32 15.50 14.20 12.66
CA HIS A 32 15.37 15.65 12.53
C HIS A 32 14.03 16.05 11.92
N VAL A 33 13.60 15.37 10.85
CA VAL A 33 12.29 15.62 10.23
C VAL A 33 11.16 15.41 11.23
N GLY A 34 11.14 14.30 11.96
CA GLY A 34 10.13 14.01 12.98
C GLY A 34 10.07 15.06 14.10
N LYS A 35 11.21 15.65 14.48
CA LYS A 35 11.24 16.71 15.50
C LYS A 35 10.72 18.07 15.02
N GLY A 36 10.83 18.36 13.73
CA GLY A 36 10.66 19.71 13.21
C GLY A 36 9.49 19.91 12.25
N CYS A 37 9.04 18.85 11.58
CA CYS A 37 8.08 18.91 10.49
C CYS A 37 6.72 18.31 10.87
N SER A 38 6.11 18.75 11.97
CA SER A 38 4.85 18.18 12.46
C SER A 38 3.64 18.31 11.51
N LYS A 39 3.73 19.18 10.50
CA LYS A 39 2.72 19.39 9.45
C LYS A 39 2.94 18.52 8.20
N LEU A 40 3.90 17.59 8.24
CA LEU A 40 4.20 16.69 7.13
C LEU A 40 2.99 15.79 6.84
N LYS A 41 2.58 15.75 5.58
CA LYS A 41 1.46 14.97 5.05
C LYS A 41 1.91 13.85 4.11
N GLU A 42 2.99 14.07 3.36
CA GLU A 42 3.51 13.12 2.39
C GLU A 42 5.01 12.89 2.62
N LEU A 43 5.41 11.62 2.72
CA LEU A 43 6.80 11.22 2.84
C LEU A 43 7.09 10.06 1.88
N ASP A 44 8.06 10.25 0.99
CA ASP A 44 8.55 9.19 0.12
C ASP A 44 10.01 8.83 0.45
N LEU A 45 10.22 7.56 0.79
CA LEU A 45 11.49 6.92 1.15
C LEU A 45 11.71 5.65 0.32
N TYR A 46 11.14 5.57 -0.89
CA TYR A 46 11.33 4.46 -1.82
C TYR A 46 12.81 4.11 -1.96
N ARG A 47 13.20 2.84 -1.73
CA ARG A 47 14.61 2.37 -1.85
C ARG A 47 15.64 3.20 -1.06
N CYS A 48 15.30 3.67 0.13
CA CYS A 48 16.24 4.29 1.07
C CYS A 48 16.84 3.25 2.02
N SER A 49 17.79 2.44 1.54
CA SER A 49 18.33 1.24 2.23
C SER A 49 19.00 1.48 3.61
N GLY A 50 19.33 2.72 3.94
CA GLY A 50 19.84 3.12 5.25
C GLY A 50 18.75 3.48 6.29
N VAL A 51 17.48 3.48 5.92
CA VAL A 51 16.34 3.70 6.82
C VAL A 51 15.93 2.40 7.51
N THR A 52 15.69 2.48 8.81
CA THR A 52 15.24 1.36 9.66
C THR A 52 13.98 1.74 10.45
N ASP A 53 13.48 0.82 11.26
CA ASP A 53 12.36 1.07 12.18
C ASP A 53 12.58 2.28 13.08
N ARG A 54 13.83 2.60 13.44
CA ARG A 54 14.14 3.77 14.28
C ARG A 54 13.80 5.08 13.57
N GLY A 55 14.13 5.21 12.29
CA GLY A 55 13.82 6.39 11.50
C GLY A 55 12.32 6.54 11.29
N ILE A 56 11.62 5.45 10.97
CA ILE A 56 10.16 5.45 10.81
C ILE A 56 9.43 5.74 12.12
N ALA A 57 9.93 5.24 13.25
CA ALA A 57 9.37 5.55 14.57
C ALA A 57 9.39 7.06 14.87
N ALA A 58 10.50 7.74 14.54
CA ALA A 58 10.59 9.18 14.70
C ALA A 58 9.56 9.94 13.84
N ILE A 59 9.28 9.45 12.64
CA ILE A 59 8.22 10.01 11.78
C ILE A 59 6.83 9.72 12.38
N GLY A 60 6.55 8.48 12.79
CA GLY A 60 5.26 8.09 13.36
C GLY A 60 4.91 8.86 14.64
N HIS A 61 5.90 9.23 15.46
CA HIS A 61 5.68 10.06 16.66
C HIS A 61 5.64 11.55 16.35
N GLY A 62 6.44 12.02 15.38
CA GLY A 62 6.63 13.43 15.10
C GLY A 62 5.64 14.04 14.09
N CYS A 63 5.05 13.22 13.23
CA CYS A 63 4.20 13.65 12.11
C CYS A 63 2.81 13.00 12.19
N PRO A 64 1.96 13.34 13.17
CA PRO A 64 0.66 12.68 13.39
C PRO A 64 -0.34 12.91 12.24
N SER A 65 -0.16 13.97 11.46
CA SER A 65 -1.00 14.31 10.30
C SER A 65 -0.52 13.68 8.98
N LEU A 66 0.36 12.68 9.02
CA LEU A 66 0.84 12.01 7.82
C LEU A 66 -0.32 11.31 7.10
N GLU A 67 -0.50 11.62 5.83
CA GLU A 67 -1.57 11.10 4.96
C GLU A 67 -1.03 10.07 3.95
N MET A 68 0.23 10.18 3.54
CA MET A 68 0.86 9.29 2.58
C MET A 68 2.28 8.95 3.01
N ILE A 69 2.60 7.65 2.99
CA ILE A 69 3.97 7.18 3.13
C ILE A 69 4.30 6.10 2.10
N ASN A 70 5.44 6.29 1.43
CA ASN A 70 6.06 5.28 0.57
C ASN A 70 7.38 4.85 1.19
N ILE A 71 7.44 3.60 1.67
CA ILE A 71 8.65 2.97 2.24
C ILE A 71 8.98 1.67 1.49
N ALA A 72 8.52 1.56 0.25
CA ALA A 72 8.75 0.39 -0.58
C ALA A 72 10.24 0.09 -0.79
N TYR A 73 10.57 -1.20 -0.84
CA TYR A 73 11.88 -1.78 -1.05
C TYR A 73 12.93 -1.38 0.00
N ASN A 74 12.48 -1.15 1.24
CA ASN A 74 13.37 -1.00 2.39
C ASN A 74 13.43 -2.30 3.18
N GLY A 75 14.50 -3.09 2.99
CA GLY A 75 14.65 -4.43 3.57
C GLY A 75 14.91 -4.46 5.09
N LYS A 76 15.09 -3.31 5.74
CA LYS A 76 15.35 -3.18 7.19
C LYS A 76 14.11 -2.72 7.98
N ILE A 77 12.96 -2.64 7.33
CA ILE A 77 11.69 -2.24 7.92
C ILE A 77 10.91 -3.49 8.32
N THR A 78 10.40 -3.50 9.55
CA THR A 78 9.63 -4.59 10.13
C THR A 78 8.24 -4.14 10.58
N ASP A 79 7.50 -5.02 11.24
CA ASP A 79 6.23 -4.69 11.88
C ASP A 79 6.35 -3.51 12.87
N SER A 80 7.52 -3.29 13.48
CA SER A 80 7.77 -2.16 14.39
C SER A 80 7.57 -0.79 13.72
N SER A 81 7.94 -0.68 12.44
CA SER A 81 7.65 0.52 11.64
C SER A 81 6.15 0.72 11.46
N LEU A 82 5.41 -0.33 11.13
CA LEU A 82 3.96 -0.23 10.92
C LEU A 82 3.21 0.04 12.23
N LEU A 83 3.65 -0.52 13.35
CA LEU A 83 3.15 -0.15 14.69
C LEU A 83 3.41 1.31 15.04
N SER A 84 4.51 1.90 14.56
CA SER A 84 4.77 3.32 14.77
C SER A 84 3.91 4.19 13.86
N LEU A 85 3.73 3.78 12.61
CA LEU A 85 2.89 4.47 11.63
C LEU A 85 1.39 4.37 11.91
N SER A 86 0.94 3.35 12.66
CA SER A 86 -0.47 3.24 13.05
C SER A 86 -0.94 4.42 13.91
N LYS A 87 0.00 5.15 14.55
CA LYS A 87 -0.27 6.40 15.27
C LYS A 87 -0.64 7.56 14.36
N CYS A 88 -0.35 7.48 13.06
CA CYS A 88 -0.76 8.44 12.05
C CYS A 88 -2.18 8.10 11.58
N SER A 89 -3.20 8.41 12.38
CA SER A 89 -4.61 8.07 12.08
C SER A 89 -5.19 8.75 10.82
N SER A 90 -4.48 9.74 10.28
CA SER A 90 -4.79 10.41 9.01
C SER A 90 -4.26 9.69 7.77
N LEU A 91 -3.58 8.54 7.93
CA LEU A 91 -2.97 7.83 6.83
C LEU A 91 -4.02 7.32 5.83
N LYS A 92 -3.84 7.71 4.56
CA LYS A 92 -4.69 7.39 3.41
C LYS A 92 -3.96 6.50 2.40
N VAL A 93 -2.65 6.64 2.29
CA VAL A 93 -1.84 5.91 1.31
C VAL A 93 -0.67 5.24 2.02
N LEU A 94 -0.59 3.91 1.92
CA LEU A 94 0.53 3.11 2.41
C LEU A 94 1.11 2.26 1.28
N GLU A 95 2.35 2.55 0.90
CA GLU A 95 3.11 1.74 -0.06
C GLU A 95 4.30 1.07 0.62
N ILE A 96 4.25 -0.26 0.76
CA ILE A 96 5.27 -1.08 1.43
C ILE A 96 5.80 -2.21 0.52
N ARG A 97 5.69 -2.03 -0.80
CA ARG A 97 6.09 -3.05 -1.78
C ARG A 97 7.49 -3.58 -1.49
N GLY A 98 7.68 -4.89 -1.47
CA GLY A 98 8.99 -5.52 -1.28
C GLY A 98 9.61 -5.34 0.11
N CYS A 99 8.88 -4.86 1.11
CA CYS A 99 9.31 -4.91 2.50
C CYS A 99 9.12 -6.34 3.03
N CYS A 100 10.14 -7.19 2.85
CA CYS A 100 10.07 -8.63 3.13
C CYS A 100 9.96 -8.96 4.64
N CYS A 101 10.44 -8.09 5.52
CA CYS A 101 10.37 -8.30 6.97
C CYS A 101 9.07 -7.78 7.62
N VAL A 102 8.12 -7.27 6.82
CA VAL A 102 6.78 -6.89 7.29
C VAL A 102 5.85 -8.09 7.19
N SER A 103 5.07 -8.35 8.24
CA SER A 103 4.12 -9.44 8.33
C SER A 103 2.69 -8.96 8.51
N SER A 104 1.75 -9.92 8.64
CA SER A 104 0.36 -9.62 8.96
C SER A 104 0.17 -8.87 10.27
N VAL A 105 1.11 -8.95 11.22
CA VAL A 105 1.03 -8.24 12.52
C VAL A 105 1.08 -6.74 12.31
N GLY A 106 2.09 -6.24 11.59
CA GLY A 106 2.23 -4.81 11.32
C GLY A 106 1.08 -4.27 10.49
N LEU A 107 0.65 -5.00 9.45
CA LEU A 107 -0.47 -4.55 8.62
C LEU A 107 -1.80 -4.54 9.39
N SER A 108 -2.01 -5.47 10.33
CA SER A 108 -3.19 -5.45 11.20
C SER A 108 -3.22 -4.21 12.09
N ALA A 109 -2.08 -3.76 12.61
CA ALA A 109 -1.99 -2.52 13.39
C ALA A 109 -2.40 -1.29 12.57
N ILE A 110 -1.95 -1.20 11.31
CA ILE A 110 -2.40 -0.15 10.39
C ILE A 110 -3.91 -0.24 10.16
N ALA A 111 -4.45 -1.43 9.89
CA ALA A 111 -5.87 -1.59 9.60
C ALA A 111 -6.77 -1.14 10.77
N MET A 112 -6.36 -1.42 12.02
CA MET A 112 -7.14 -1.08 13.22
C MET A 112 -7.19 0.43 13.50
N GLU A 113 -6.07 1.13 13.30
CA GLU A 113 -5.92 2.54 13.68
C GLU A 113 -6.11 3.53 12.51
N CYS A 114 -5.62 3.19 11.32
CA CYS A 114 -5.66 4.06 10.12
C CYS A 114 -6.94 3.87 9.31
N ARG A 115 -8.10 4.24 9.87
CA ARG A 115 -9.43 4.03 9.25
C ARG A 115 -9.68 4.89 7.99
N GLN A 116 -8.78 5.82 7.67
CA GLN A 116 -8.81 6.64 6.47
C GLN A 116 -8.05 6.02 5.29
N LEU A 117 -7.47 4.83 5.46
CA LEU A 117 -6.70 4.16 4.42
C LEU A 117 -7.53 3.95 3.16
N ALA A 118 -7.07 4.54 2.05
CA ALA A 118 -7.70 4.53 0.74
C ALA A 118 -6.88 3.74 -0.30
N VAL A 119 -5.55 3.73 -0.18
CA VAL A 119 -4.65 3.02 -1.07
C VAL A 119 -3.66 2.18 -0.27
N LEU A 120 -3.60 0.90 -0.56
CA LEU A 120 -2.68 -0.05 0.05
C LEU A 120 -1.94 -0.86 -1.03
N ASP A 121 -0.62 -0.78 -1.04
CA ASP A 121 0.21 -1.60 -1.92
C ASP A 121 1.20 -2.46 -1.11
N ILE A 122 0.90 -3.76 -1.03
CA ILE A 122 1.69 -4.77 -0.32
C ILE A 122 2.37 -5.76 -1.28
N LYS A 123 2.56 -5.37 -2.55
CA LYS A 123 3.16 -6.26 -3.53
C LYS A 123 4.52 -6.77 -3.05
N LYS A 124 4.76 -8.08 -3.15
CA LYS A 124 6.00 -8.75 -2.69
C LYS A 124 6.24 -8.69 -1.17
N CYS A 125 5.20 -8.50 -0.36
CA CYS A 125 5.26 -8.74 1.07
C CYS A 125 4.84 -10.19 1.37
N PHE A 126 5.78 -11.13 1.19
CA PHE A 126 5.53 -12.57 1.26
C PHE A 126 5.00 -13.05 2.62
N ASN A 127 5.34 -12.33 3.71
CA ASN A 127 4.94 -12.66 5.08
C ASN A 127 3.56 -12.11 5.47
N ILE A 128 2.83 -11.48 4.54
CA ILE A 128 1.45 -11.02 4.75
C ILE A 128 0.48 -12.06 4.20
N ASN A 129 -0.46 -12.49 5.04
CA ASN A 129 -1.45 -13.53 4.78
C ASN A 129 -2.86 -13.10 5.24
N ASP A 130 -3.79 -14.06 5.26
CA ASP A 130 -5.20 -13.84 5.59
C ASP A 130 -5.45 -13.16 6.95
N ASN A 131 -4.53 -13.32 7.92
CA ASN A 131 -4.65 -12.70 9.23
C ASN A 131 -4.74 -11.17 9.15
N ALA A 132 -4.08 -10.54 8.18
CA ALA A 132 -4.18 -9.10 7.95
C ALA A 132 -5.45 -8.69 7.20
N MET A 133 -6.03 -9.60 6.41
CA MET A 133 -7.20 -9.29 5.59
C MET A 133 -8.47 -9.15 6.43
N HIS A 134 -8.58 -9.90 7.53
CA HIS A 134 -9.73 -9.78 8.43
C HIS A 134 -9.85 -8.37 9.07
N PRO A 135 -8.81 -7.81 9.72
CA PRO A 135 -8.83 -6.41 10.18
C PRO A 135 -9.03 -5.40 9.06
N LEU A 136 -8.40 -5.58 7.89
CA LEU A 136 -8.62 -4.69 6.74
C LEU A 136 -10.10 -4.64 6.34
N GLY A 137 -10.71 -5.82 6.14
CA GLY A 137 -12.13 -5.93 5.82
C GLY A 137 -13.05 -5.37 6.89
N LYS A 138 -12.64 -5.44 8.17
CA LYS A 138 -13.43 -4.97 9.31
C LYS A 138 -13.30 -3.48 9.59
N PHE A 139 -12.17 -2.85 9.32
CA PHE A 139 -11.89 -1.49 9.79
C PHE A 139 -11.58 -0.50 8.66
N SER A 140 -11.00 -0.95 7.54
CA SER A 140 -10.56 -0.09 6.43
C SER A 140 -11.66 0.16 5.40
N HIS A 141 -12.80 0.70 5.83
CA HIS A 141 -13.99 0.92 5.00
C HIS A 141 -13.80 1.95 3.87
N ASN A 142 -12.75 2.77 3.98
CA ASN A 142 -12.37 3.76 2.97
C ASN A 142 -11.41 3.21 1.90
N LEU A 143 -11.01 1.95 1.99
CA LEU A 143 -10.03 1.39 1.07
C LEU A 143 -10.63 1.28 -0.34
N GLU A 144 -10.05 2.01 -1.28
CA GLU A 144 -10.48 2.09 -2.67
C GLU A 144 -9.57 1.28 -3.59
N GLN A 145 -8.30 1.14 -3.23
CA GLN A 145 -7.32 0.42 -4.03
C GLN A 145 -6.46 -0.50 -3.18
N ILE A 146 -6.35 -1.76 -3.61
CA ILE A 146 -5.47 -2.75 -3.01
C ILE A 146 -4.65 -3.50 -4.06
N ASN A 147 -3.38 -3.74 -3.75
CA ASN A 147 -2.52 -4.64 -4.52
C ASN A 147 -1.97 -5.74 -3.62
N LEU A 148 -2.44 -6.97 -3.87
CA LEU A 148 -2.12 -8.18 -3.11
C LEU A 148 -1.10 -9.06 -3.82
N SER A 149 -0.43 -8.57 -4.86
CA SER A 149 0.42 -9.43 -5.69
C SER A 149 1.62 -9.98 -4.90
N TYR A 150 1.96 -11.26 -5.05
CA TYR A 150 3.12 -11.87 -4.34
C TYR A 150 3.06 -11.76 -2.81
N CYS A 151 1.88 -11.86 -2.21
CA CYS A 151 1.74 -12.15 -0.78
C CYS A 151 1.14 -13.56 -0.58
N SER A 152 0.91 -13.94 0.67
CA SER A 152 0.41 -15.26 1.07
C SER A 152 -1.08 -15.25 1.40
N VAL A 153 -1.86 -14.39 0.72
CA VAL A 153 -3.32 -14.33 0.85
C VAL A 153 -3.97 -15.45 0.03
N THR A 154 -4.94 -16.13 0.64
CA THR A 154 -5.73 -17.21 0.05
C THR A 154 -7.15 -16.76 -0.27
N ASP A 155 -7.99 -17.68 -0.74
CA ASP A 155 -9.42 -17.49 -0.93
C ASP A 155 -10.11 -16.86 0.30
N ALA A 156 -9.78 -17.33 1.52
CA ALA A 156 -10.42 -16.86 2.75
C ALA A 156 -10.06 -15.40 3.08
N GLY A 157 -8.79 -15.03 2.90
CA GLY A 157 -8.36 -13.64 3.06
C GLY A 157 -8.96 -12.74 1.99
N LEU A 158 -9.02 -13.20 0.74
CA LEU A 158 -9.63 -12.41 -0.33
C LEU A 158 -11.13 -12.14 -0.07
N LEU A 159 -11.87 -13.14 0.41
CA LEU A 159 -13.27 -12.98 0.84
C LEU A 159 -13.43 -12.00 2.01
N SER A 160 -12.43 -11.89 2.89
CA SER A 160 -12.46 -10.90 3.98
C SER A 160 -12.41 -9.47 3.44
N VAL A 161 -11.68 -9.23 2.35
CA VAL A 161 -11.54 -7.92 1.70
C VAL A 161 -12.81 -7.49 0.97
N THR A 162 -13.71 -8.41 0.59
CA THR A 162 -14.95 -8.06 -0.12
C THR A 162 -15.96 -7.31 0.75
N ARG A 163 -15.77 -7.31 2.08
CA ARG A 163 -16.52 -6.49 3.04
C ARG A 163 -16.26 -4.98 2.90
N ILE A 164 -15.24 -4.59 2.14
CA ILE A 164 -14.88 -3.20 1.89
C ILE A 164 -15.75 -2.63 0.76
N ASN A 165 -16.78 -1.87 1.12
CA ASN A 165 -17.78 -1.35 0.17
C ASN A 165 -17.24 -0.31 -0.82
N ARG A 166 -16.13 0.36 -0.48
CA ARG A 166 -15.50 1.39 -1.34
C ARG A 166 -14.42 0.84 -2.26
N LEU A 167 -14.12 -0.47 -2.20
CA LEU A 167 -13.05 -1.03 -3.00
C LEU A 167 -13.40 -0.97 -4.49
N ARG A 168 -12.61 -0.21 -5.25
CA ARG A 168 -12.79 0.03 -6.69
C ARG A 168 -11.75 -0.71 -7.52
N ASN A 169 -10.51 -0.76 -7.03
CA ASN A 169 -9.36 -1.21 -7.78
C ASN A 169 -8.65 -2.35 -7.06
N MET A 170 -8.65 -3.53 -7.65
CA MET A 170 -7.98 -4.71 -7.09
C MET A 170 -6.93 -5.22 -8.06
N THR A 171 -5.69 -5.38 -7.58
CA THR A 171 -4.60 -6.02 -8.35
C THR A 171 -4.17 -7.29 -7.64
N ILE A 172 -4.27 -8.42 -8.34
CA ILE A 172 -3.86 -9.73 -7.87
C ILE A 172 -3.02 -10.39 -8.96
N LEU A 173 -1.71 -10.43 -8.76
CA LEU A 173 -0.78 -11.16 -9.60
C LEU A 173 0.00 -12.13 -8.71
N HIS A 174 -0.04 -13.42 -9.06
CA HIS A 174 0.71 -14.46 -8.36
C HIS A 174 0.39 -14.56 -6.86
N LEU A 175 -0.79 -15.11 -6.56
CA LEU A 175 -1.17 -15.59 -5.22
C LEU A 175 -1.24 -17.10 -5.27
N ALA A 176 -0.29 -17.79 -4.63
CA ALA A 176 -0.21 -19.25 -4.69
C ALA A 176 -1.42 -19.93 -4.03
N GLY A 177 -2.03 -19.30 -3.02
CA GLY A 177 -3.20 -19.81 -2.31
C GLY A 177 -4.55 -19.39 -2.91
N LEU A 178 -4.59 -18.74 -4.07
CA LEU A 178 -5.82 -18.28 -4.69
C LEU A 178 -6.29 -19.26 -5.77
N THR A 179 -7.48 -19.83 -5.57
CA THR A 179 -8.12 -20.71 -6.55
C THR A 179 -9.02 -19.93 -7.51
N PRO A 180 -9.32 -20.46 -8.71
CA PRO A 180 -10.32 -19.86 -9.60
C PRO A 180 -11.69 -19.69 -8.95
N ASN A 181 -12.11 -20.64 -8.11
CA ASN A 181 -13.40 -20.59 -7.41
C ASN A 181 -13.41 -19.51 -6.32
N GLY A 182 -12.34 -19.39 -5.53
CA GLY A 182 -12.19 -18.32 -4.55
C GLY A 182 -12.17 -16.94 -5.18
N LEU A 183 -11.43 -16.79 -6.29
CA LEU A 183 -11.44 -15.56 -7.08
C LEU A 183 -12.84 -15.25 -7.64
N ALA A 184 -13.52 -16.24 -8.22
CA ALA A 184 -14.89 -16.10 -8.71
C ALA A 184 -15.84 -15.60 -7.61
N ALA A 185 -15.81 -16.25 -6.44
CA ALA A 185 -16.62 -15.86 -5.29
C ALA A 185 -16.32 -14.43 -4.82
N ALA A 186 -15.03 -14.05 -4.78
CA ALA A 186 -14.63 -12.71 -4.40
C ALA A 186 -15.10 -11.64 -5.41
N LEU A 187 -15.01 -11.92 -6.71
CA LEU A 187 -15.48 -11.01 -7.76
C LEU A 187 -17.00 -10.81 -7.71
N LEU A 188 -17.76 -11.89 -7.51
CA LEU A 188 -19.23 -11.83 -7.44
C LEU A 188 -19.72 -11.10 -6.18
N THR A 189 -19.00 -11.21 -5.07
CA THR A 189 -19.36 -10.57 -3.79
C THR A 189 -18.88 -9.11 -3.70
N CYS A 190 -17.75 -8.77 -4.31
CA CYS A 190 -17.20 -7.41 -4.25
C CYS A 190 -17.84 -6.50 -5.29
N GLY A 191 -19.04 -6.01 -4.96
CA GLY A 191 -19.85 -5.23 -5.90
C GLY A 191 -19.32 -3.84 -6.26
N GLY A 192 -18.32 -3.35 -5.55
CA GLY A 192 -17.77 -2.02 -5.77
C GLY A 192 -16.71 -1.92 -6.87
N LEU A 193 -16.23 -3.05 -7.39
CA LEU A 193 -15.06 -3.08 -8.28
C LEU A 193 -15.35 -2.44 -9.64
N THR A 194 -14.46 -1.55 -10.05
CA THR A 194 -14.46 -0.90 -11.37
C THR A 194 -13.23 -1.29 -12.19
N LYS A 195 -12.18 -1.79 -11.53
CA LYS A 195 -10.96 -2.27 -12.18
C LYS A 195 -10.37 -3.45 -11.46
N VAL A 196 -10.17 -4.53 -12.21
CA VAL A 196 -9.55 -5.75 -11.71
C VAL A 196 -8.36 -6.09 -12.59
N LYS A 197 -7.16 -6.16 -11.99
CA LYS A 197 -5.94 -6.57 -12.69
C LYS A 197 -5.54 -7.97 -12.24
N LEU A 198 -5.51 -8.90 -13.18
CA LEU A 198 -5.25 -10.32 -12.95
C LEU A 198 -4.19 -10.87 -13.90
N HIS A 199 -3.56 -11.97 -13.49
CA HIS A 199 -2.74 -12.75 -14.41
C HIS A 199 -3.63 -13.43 -15.45
N SER A 200 -3.19 -13.48 -16.71
CA SER A 200 -3.99 -14.01 -17.83
C SER A 200 -4.31 -15.49 -17.72
N SER A 201 -3.56 -16.24 -16.91
CA SER A 201 -3.86 -17.64 -16.59
C SER A 201 -5.25 -17.84 -15.95
N PHE A 202 -5.82 -16.82 -15.31
CA PHE A 202 -7.18 -16.91 -14.76
C PHE A 202 -8.27 -16.76 -15.83
N LYS A 203 -7.96 -16.19 -17.00
CA LYS A 203 -8.95 -15.94 -18.05
C LYS A 203 -9.67 -17.21 -18.53
N PRO A 204 -8.99 -18.32 -18.86
CA PRO A 204 -9.68 -19.56 -19.22
C PRO A 204 -10.26 -20.33 -18.03
N LEU A 205 -9.86 -20.01 -16.79
CA LEU A 205 -10.28 -20.74 -15.58
C LEU A 205 -11.57 -20.20 -14.96
N LEU A 206 -11.93 -18.95 -15.27
CA LEU A 206 -13.14 -18.31 -14.76
C LEU A 206 -14.29 -18.45 -15.77
N PRO A 207 -15.51 -18.79 -15.32
CA PRO A 207 -16.68 -18.82 -16.19
C PRO A 207 -16.96 -17.47 -16.87
N GLN A 208 -17.32 -17.52 -18.16
CA GLN A 208 -17.55 -16.31 -18.96
C GLN A 208 -18.66 -15.39 -18.41
N TYR A 209 -19.65 -15.96 -17.70
CA TYR A 209 -20.74 -15.18 -17.11
C TYR A 209 -20.23 -14.20 -16.04
N ILE A 210 -19.13 -14.52 -15.34
CA ILE A 210 -18.54 -13.63 -14.33
C ILE A 210 -18.01 -12.38 -14.99
N PHE A 211 -17.31 -12.51 -16.12
CA PHE A 211 -16.82 -11.35 -16.88
C PHE A 211 -17.97 -10.49 -17.36
N LYS A 212 -18.99 -11.09 -17.98
CA LYS A 212 -20.19 -10.37 -18.43
C LYS A 212 -20.89 -9.64 -17.28
N TYR A 213 -21.08 -10.32 -16.14
CA TYR A 213 -21.69 -9.76 -14.94
C TYR A 213 -20.92 -8.54 -14.41
N MET A 214 -19.60 -8.66 -14.32
CA MET A 214 -18.72 -7.60 -13.83
C MET A 214 -18.65 -6.41 -14.82
N GLU A 215 -18.52 -6.68 -16.11
CA GLU A 215 -18.49 -5.67 -17.17
C GLU A 215 -19.81 -4.90 -17.26
N ALA A 216 -20.96 -5.57 -17.10
CA ALA A 216 -22.27 -4.92 -17.04
C ALA A 216 -22.41 -3.92 -15.87
N ARG A 217 -21.58 -4.07 -14.83
CA ARG A 217 -21.47 -3.14 -13.69
C ARG A 217 -20.38 -2.08 -13.87
N GLY A 218 -19.77 -2.00 -15.05
CA GLY A 218 -18.71 -1.06 -15.38
C GLY A 218 -17.31 -1.49 -14.92
N CYS A 219 -17.10 -2.76 -14.56
CA CYS A 219 -15.77 -3.26 -14.20
C CYS A 219 -14.92 -3.60 -15.43
N VAL A 220 -13.70 -3.09 -15.47
CA VAL A 220 -12.73 -3.36 -16.54
C VAL A 220 -11.64 -4.33 -16.07
N PHE A 221 -11.49 -5.45 -16.79
CA PHE A 221 -10.41 -6.40 -16.55
C PHE A 221 -9.12 -6.00 -17.28
N HIS A 222 -8.00 -6.03 -16.55
CA HIS A 222 -6.67 -5.84 -17.09
C HIS A 222 -5.86 -7.12 -16.90
N TRP A 223 -5.63 -7.84 -18.00
CA TRP A 223 -4.87 -9.07 -18.01
C TRP A 223 -3.37 -8.80 -18.12
N ARG A 224 -2.55 -9.57 -17.40
CA ARG A 224 -1.08 -9.49 -17.43
C ARG A 224 -0.49 -10.86 -17.74
N ASN A 225 0.43 -10.90 -18.73
CA ASN A 225 1.09 -12.12 -19.21
C ASN A 225 2.53 -12.28 -18.73
N LYS A 226 3.13 -11.23 -18.13
CA LYS A 226 4.54 -11.28 -17.74
C LYS A 226 4.69 -11.98 -16.39
N ALA A 227 5.41 -13.11 -16.39
CA ALA A 227 6.16 -13.51 -15.21
C ALA A 227 7.14 -12.38 -14.88
N PHE A 228 7.17 -11.95 -13.62
CA PHE A 228 7.89 -10.77 -13.20
C PHE A 228 9.40 -10.91 -13.45
N GLN A 229 9.93 -10.12 -14.38
CA GLN A 229 11.31 -9.63 -14.30
C GLN A 229 11.33 -8.45 -13.31
N GLU A 230 12.44 -8.29 -12.59
CA GLU A 230 12.68 -7.13 -11.71
C GLU A 230 12.66 -5.82 -12.48
N GLU A 231 11.46 -5.32 -12.78
CA GLU A 231 11.27 -3.95 -13.26
C GLU A 231 11.62 -3.03 -12.08
N ILE A 232 12.85 -2.51 -12.10
CA ILE A 232 13.13 -1.17 -11.63
C ILE A 232 12.11 -0.30 -12.35
N ASP A 233 11.09 0.19 -11.64
CA ASP A 233 10.11 1.14 -12.20
C ASP A 233 10.68 2.55 -12.02
N PRO A 234 11.33 3.14 -13.04
CA PRO A 234 11.85 4.50 -12.96
C PRO A 234 10.73 5.55 -12.83
N LYS A 235 9.45 5.17 -12.99
CA LYS A 235 8.28 6.06 -13.02
C LYS A 235 7.33 5.86 -11.84
N GLY A 236 7.74 5.17 -10.76
CA GLY A 236 6.90 5.00 -9.55
C GLY A 236 6.31 6.32 -9.00
N TRP A 237 6.99 7.44 -9.25
CA TRP A 237 6.57 8.80 -8.91
C TRP A 237 5.36 9.33 -9.71
N GLN A 238 5.16 8.89 -10.95
CA GLN A 238 4.13 9.44 -11.85
C GLN A 238 2.71 8.97 -11.50
N LEU A 239 2.57 7.86 -10.77
CA LEU A 239 1.26 7.29 -10.42
C LEU A 239 0.48 8.11 -9.36
N HIS A 240 1.15 9.01 -8.64
CA HIS A 240 0.51 9.88 -7.64
C HIS A 240 0.11 11.26 -8.18
N LEU A 241 0.68 11.71 -9.30
CA LEU A 241 0.39 13.04 -9.85
C LEU A 241 -0.91 13.08 -10.67
N GLY A 242 -1.35 11.96 -11.26
CA GLY A 242 -2.57 11.89 -12.07
C GLY A 242 -3.89 11.80 -11.29
N ARG A 243 -3.85 11.71 -9.95
CA ARG A 243 -5.07 11.58 -9.11
C ARG A 243 -5.42 12.81 -8.27
N LEU A 244 -4.62 13.88 -8.35
CA LEU A 244 -4.85 15.13 -7.61
C LEU A 244 -5.18 16.32 -8.51
N SER A 245 -5.23 16.17 -9.83
CA SER A 245 -5.56 17.25 -10.78
C SER A 245 -7.04 17.35 -11.19
N GLY A 246 -7.95 16.67 -10.47
CA GLY A 246 -9.38 16.65 -10.75
C GLY A 246 -10.23 17.39 -9.72
N ALA A 247 -9.87 18.62 -9.34
CA ALA A 247 -10.73 19.55 -8.59
C ALA A 247 -10.09 20.95 -8.55
N SER A 248 -10.25 21.71 -9.62
CA SER A 248 -10.19 23.19 -9.63
C SER A 248 -10.64 23.65 -11.01
N SER A 249 -11.96 23.81 -11.12
CA SER A 249 -12.59 24.77 -12.03
C SER A 249 -13.27 25.79 -11.15
#